data_AF-A0A023X414-F1
#
_entry.id   AF-A0A023X414-F1
#
_cell.length_a   1.000
_cell.length_b   1.000
_cell.length_c   1.000
_cell.angle_alpha   90.00
_cell.angle_beta   90.00
_cell.angle_gamma   90.00
#
_symmetry.space_group_name_H-M   'P 1'
#
loop_
_entity.id
_entity.type
_entity.pdbx_description
1 polymer ?
#
loop_
_entity_poly.entity_id
_entity_poly.type
_entity_poly.pdbx_seq_one_letter_code
_entity_poly.pdbx_strand_id
1 'polypeptide(L)'
;MSFSVELLDDAGLGGLDPETVTRLCALAFAERGLDPETLGEVSVALVGEGEIQALNARFREKDAPTDVLSFEIDGPGGEMVGEIVICPACAEMDLKELVVHGALHLSGMDHGEDFSSSEMARAQSAVMERFRAGG
;
A
#
# COMPACT_ATOMS: atom_id res chain seq x y z
N MET A 1 5.74 3.74 -19.25
CA MET A 1 6.00 4.89 -18.35
C MET A 1 6.90 4.39 -17.22
N SER A 2 7.71 5.24 -16.58
CA SER A 2 8.46 4.82 -15.40
C SER A 2 7.50 4.82 -14.21
N PHE A 3 7.28 3.66 -13.59
CA PHE A 3 6.57 3.55 -12.32
C PHE A 3 7.21 4.49 -11.28
N SER A 4 6.39 5.32 -10.63
CA SER A 4 6.82 6.22 -9.56
C SER A 4 5.86 6.14 -8.40
N VAL A 5 6.40 6.30 -7.19
CA VAL A 5 5.59 6.42 -5.97
C VAL A 5 5.79 7.78 -5.34
N GLU A 6 4.70 8.53 -5.17
CA GLU A 6 4.70 9.76 -4.39
C GLU A 6 4.45 9.43 -2.92
N LEU A 7 5.34 9.86 -2.03
CA LEU A 7 5.17 9.73 -0.58
C LEU A 7 4.76 11.08 0.00
N LEU A 8 3.55 11.15 0.56
CA LEU A 8 3.03 12.31 1.26
C LEU A 8 3.11 12.08 2.77
N ASP A 9 4.00 12.80 3.44
CA ASP A 9 4.17 12.76 4.89
C ASP A 9 4.31 14.19 5.46
N ASP A 10 3.29 15.01 5.24
CA ASP A 10 3.28 16.43 5.65
C ASP A 10 3.43 16.61 7.17
N ALA A 11 3.10 15.57 7.94
CA ALA A 11 3.17 15.56 9.40
C ALA A 11 4.42 14.85 9.95
N GLY A 12 5.29 14.28 9.09
CA GLY A 12 6.52 13.60 9.51
C GLY A 12 6.29 12.37 10.38
N LEU A 13 5.22 11.63 10.11
CA LEU A 13 4.66 10.57 10.96
C LEU A 13 5.34 9.22 10.77
N GLY A 14 5.95 8.94 9.61
CA GLY A 14 6.37 7.57 9.27
C GLY A 14 7.86 7.30 9.27
N GLY A 15 8.69 8.32 9.10
CA GLY A 15 10.14 8.12 8.91
C GLY A 15 10.50 7.20 7.73
N LEU A 16 9.57 7.03 6.79
CA LEU A 16 9.77 6.30 5.54
C LEU A 16 10.40 7.23 4.53
N ASP A 17 11.39 6.74 3.78
CA ASP A 17 11.93 7.47 2.65
C ASP A 17 11.22 7.03 1.34
N PRO A 18 11.04 7.96 0.37
CA PRO A 18 10.35 7.65 -0.88
C PRO A 18 10.98 6.51 -1.70
N GLU A 19 12.29 6.30 -1.60
CA GLU A 19 13.01 5.24 -2.32
C GLU A 19 12.65 3.86 -1.77
N THR A 20 12.63 3.72 -0.44
CA THR A 20 12.14 2.51 0.25
C THR A 20 10.71 2.20 -0.13
N VAL A 21 9.82 3.20 -0.10
CA VAL A 21 8.40 3.02 -0.43
C VAL A 21 8.24 2.59 -1.90
N THR A 22 8.89 3.29 -2.83
CA THR A 22 8.90 2.94 -4.26
C THR A 22 9.36 1.50 -4.47
N ARG A 23 10.44 1.10 -3.79
CA ARG A 23 11.01 -0.24 -3.90
C ARG A 23 10.06 -1.32 -3.35
N LEU A 24 9.39 -1.07 -2.23
CA LEU A 24 8.43 -2.00 -1.64
C LEU A 24 7.22 -2.22 -2.58
N CYS A 25 6.64 -1.14 -3.10
CA CYS A 25 5.53 -1.22 -4.05
C CYS A 25 5.97 -1.96 -5.34
N ALA A 26 7.13 -1.62 -5.90
CA ALA A 26 7.65 -2.29 -7.09
C ALA A 26 7.85 -3.80 -6.88
N LEU A 27 8.37 -4.22 -5.72
CA LEU A 27 8.51 -5.64 -5.38
C LEU A 27 7.16 -6.33 -5.23
N ALA A 28 6.18 -5.67 -4.62
CA ALA A 28 4.82 -6.21 -4.47
C ALA A 28 4.14 -6.43 -5.83
N PHE A 29 4.24 -5.45 -6.74
CA PHE A 29 3.68 -5.58 -8.08
C PHE A 29 4.43 -6.61 -8.93
N ALA A 30 5.75 -6.69 -8.81
CA ALA A 30 6.54 -7.71 -9.48
C ALA A 30 6.20 -9.14 -9.00
N GLU A 31 5.90 -9.32 -7.72
CA GLU A 31 5.42 -10.61 -7.18
C GLU A 31 4.10 -11.05 -7.81
N ARG A 32 3.30 -10.10 -8.29
CA ARG A 32 2.04 -10.33 -8.99
C ARG A 32 2.20 -10.48 -10.50
N GLY A 33 3.43 -10.35 -11.00
CA GLY A 33 3.72 -10.38 -12.43
C GLY A 33 3.15 -9.19 -13.19
N LEU A 34 2.87 -8.07 -12.51
CA LEU A 34 2.44 -6.84 -13.15
C LEU A 34 3.62 -6.18 -13.85
N ASP A 35 3.40 -5.78 -15.10
CA ASP A 35 4.43 -5.13 -15.92
C ASP A 35 4.59 -3.67 -15.47
N PRO A 36 5.81 -3.22 -15.12
CA PRO A 36 6.08 -1.82 -14.82
C PRO A 36 5.62 -0.83 -15.89
N GLU A 37 5.48 -1.26 -17.15
CA GLU A 37 4.96 -0.40 -18.22
C GLU A 37 3.44 -0.18 -18.13
N THR A 38 2.73 -1.08 -17.44
CA THR A 38 1.28 -1.01 -17.14
C THR A 38 0.97 -0.42 -15.77
N LEU A 39 1.99 -0.34 -14.90
CA LEU A 39 1.90 0.37 -13.63
C LEU A 39 1.89 1.88 -13.93
N GLY A 40 0.81 2.55 -13.56
CA GLY A 40 0.69 4.00 -13.63
C GLY A 40 1.40 4.64 -12.43
N GLU A 41 0.67 5.50 -11.73
CA GLU A 41 1.17 6.25 -10.59
C GLU A 41 0.56 5.71 -9.30
N VAL A 42 1.39 5.52 -8.27
CA VAL A 42 0.91 5.15 -6.93
C VAL A 42 1.29 6.24 -5.96
N SER A 43 0.37 6.64 -5.08
CA SER A 43 0.68 7.51 -3.96
C SER A 43 0.57 6.74 -2.64
N VAL A 44 1.43 7.10 -1.69
CA VAL A 44 1.39 6.62 -0.31
C VAL A 44 1.27 7.85 0.58
N ALA A 45 0.14 7.98 1.28
CA ALA A 45 -0.13 9.09 2.18
C ALA A 45 -0.08 8.62 3.63
N LEU A 46 0.67 9.32 4.47
CA LEU A 46 0.73 9.10 5.91
C LEU A 46 -0.14 10.14 6.61
N VAL A 47 -1.21 9.68 7.24
CA VAL A 47 -2.25 10.55 7.81
C VAL A 47 -2.46 10.28 9.30
N GLY A 48 -3.12 11.24 9.97
CA GLY A 48 -3.54 11.08 11.36
C GLY A 48 -4.82 10.24 11.53
N GLU A 49 -5.11 9.85 12.77
CA GLU A 49 -6.26 8.97 13.11
C GLU A 49 -7.60 9.55 12.66
N GLY A 50 -7.80 10.86 12.85
CA GLY A 50 -9.05 11.53 12.48
C GLY A 50 -9.30 11.55 10.97
N GLU A 51 -8.24 11.64 10.18
CA GLU A 51 -8.34 11.64 8.71
C GLU A 51 -8.63 10.24 8.18
N ILE A 52 -7.90 9.23 8.65
CA ILE A 52 -8.17 7.85 8.22
C ILE A 52 -9.55 7.36 8.68
N GLN A 53 -10.02 7.76 9.86
CA GLN A 53 -11.39 7.47 10.32
C GLN A 53 -12.44 8.10 9.40
N ALA A 54 -12.26 9.38 9.02
CA ALA A 54 -13.17 10.05 8.10
C ALA A 54 -13.22 9.37 6.72
N LEU A 55 -12.05 8.92 6.22
CA LEU A 55 -11.97 8.15 4.97
C LEU A 55 -12.65 6.78 5.11
N ASN A 56 -12.40 6.05 6.20
CA ASN A 56 -13.01 4.75 6.46
C ASN A 56 -14.55 4.85 6.56
N ALA A 57 -15.05 5.89 7.22
CA ALA A 57 -16.48 6.18 7.31
C ALA A 57 -17.07 6.50 5.93
N ARG A 58 -16.36 7.29 5.11
CA ARG A 58 -16.84 7.73 3.80
C ARG A 58 -16.86 6.61 2.76
N PHE A 59 -15.84 5.76 2.73
CA PHE A 59 -15.65 4.78 1.65
C PHE A 59 -16.01 3.35 2.04
N ARG A 60 -16.00 3.00 3.32
CA ARG A 60 -16.33 1.66 3.82
C ARG A 60 -17.52 1.65 4.79
N GLU A 61 -18.15 2.80 5.03
CA GLU A 61 -19.26 2.98 5.99
C GLU A 61 -18.89 2.55 7.42
N LYS A 62 -17.59 2.64 7.75
CA LYS A 62 -17.04 2.26 9.06
C LYS A 62 -16.50 3.49 9.78
N ASP A 63 -17.27 4.00 10.73
CA ASP A 63 -16.86 5.14 11.57
C ASP A 63 -15.91 4.72 12.70
N ALA A 64 -14.72 4.26 12.30
CA ALA A 64 -13.63 3.90 13.19
C ALA A 64 -12.29 4.09 12.46
N PRO A 65 -11.19 4.43 13.17
CA PRO A 65 -9.87 4.45 12.57
C PRO A 65 -9.45 3.04 12.11
N THR A 66 -8.56 3.00 11.12
CA THR A 66 -7.90 1.78 10.64
C THR A 66 -6.43 2.10 10.38
N ASP A 67 -5.60 1.07 10.24
CA ASP A 67 -4.17 1.19 9.95
C ASP A 67 -3.89 1.56 8.49
N VAL A 68 -4.61 0.97 7.53
CA VAL A 68 -4.41 1.21 6.09
C VAL A 68 -5.71 1.17 5.30
N LEU A 69 -5.79 2.00 4.26
CA LEU A 69 -6.78 1.97 3.20
C LEU A 69 -6.07 1.96 1.85
N SER A 70 -6.66 1.30 0.86
CA SER A 70 -6.13 1.24 -0.50
C SER A 70 -7.24 1.53 -1.50
N PHE A 71 -6.99 2.49 -2.37
CA PHE A 71 -7.93 2.98 -3.36
C PHE A 71 -7.35 2.74 -4.75
N GLU A 72 -8.00 1.88 -5.51
CA GLU A 72 -7.66 1.62 -6.91
C GLU A 72 -8.50 2.52 -7.81
N ILE A 73 -7.86 3.15 -8.80
CA ILE A 73 -8.49 4.01 -9.79
C ILE A 73 -7.97 3.62 -11.18
N ASP A 74 -8.89 3.40 -12.12
CA ASP A 74 -8.52 3.21 -13.53
C ASP A 74 -8.02 4.53 -14.12
N GLY A 75 -6.78 4.53 -14.60
CA GLY A 75 -6.21 5.66 -15.33
C GLY A 75 -6.87 5.88 -16.69
N PRO A 76 -6.82 7.11 -17.23
CA PRO A 76 -7.44 7.45 -18.51
C PRO A 76 -6.92 6.64 -19.70
N GLY A 77 -5.71 6.06 -19.62
CA GLY A 77 -5.12 5.18 -20.63
C GLY A 77 -5.25 3.67 -20.34
N GLY A 78 -5.91 3.29 -19.24
CA GLY A 78 -5.98 1.90 -18.76
C GLY A 78 -4.79 1.49 -17.89
N GLU A 79 -3.91 2.43 -17.53
CA GLU A 79 -2.92 2.23 -16.47
C GLU A 79 -3.57 2.14 -15.08
N MET A 80 -2.97 1.35 -14.20
CA MET A 80 -3.39 1.28 -12.79
C MET A 80 -2.88 2.52 -12.04
N VAL A 81 -3.79 3.30 -11.46
CA VAL A 81 -3.47 4.39 -10.52
C VAL A 81 -3.97 3.98 -9.14
N GLY A 82 -3.15 4.18 -8.11
CA GLY A 82 -3.52 3.73 -6.77
C GLY A 82 -3.11 4.70 -5.68
N GLU A 83 -3.89 4.76 -4.62
CA GLU A 83 -3.56 5.52 -3.41
C GLU A 83 -3.60 4.59 -2.20
N ILE A 84 -2.52 4.58 -1.43
CA ILE A 84 -2.40 3.85 -0.17
C ILE A 84 -2.36 4.89 0.95
N VAL A 85 -3.37 4.89 1.81
CA VAL A 85 -3.44 5.79 2.97
C VAL A 85 -3.15 5.00 4.22
N ILE A 86 -2.07 5.33 4.92
CA ILE A 86 -1.63 4.66 6.15
C ILE A 86 -1.73 5.62 7.31
N CYS A 87 -2.21 5.13 8.46
CA CYS A 87 -2.14 5.86 9.71
C CYS A 87 -1.08 5.23 10.63
N PRO A 88 0.11 5.83 10.77
CA PRO A 88 1.17 5.28 11.62
C PRO A 88 0.77 5.12 13.08
N ALA A 89 -0.11 5.98 13.60
CA ALA A 89 -0.60 5.89 14.98
C ALA A 89 -1.54 4.69 15.21
N CYS A 90 -2.25 4.24 14.16
CA CYS A 90 -3.15 3.09 14.21
C CYS A 90 -2.48 1.79 13.74
N ALA A 91 -1.22 1.83 13.32
CA ALA A 91 -0.52 0.69 12.73
C ALA A 91 -0.37 -0.47 13.72
N GLU A 92 -0.91 -1.64 13.38
CA GLU A 92 -0.74 -2.87 14.16
C GLU A 92 0.51 -3.67 13.73
N MET A 93 1.15 -3.28 12.63
CA MET A 93 2.37 -3.88 12.08
C MET A 93 3.35 -2.82 11.58
N ASP A 94 4.53 -3.25 11.13
CA ASP A 94 5.55 -2.34 10.60
C ASP A 94 5.02 -1.55 9.38
N LEU A 95 5.35 -0.27 9.29
CA LEU A 95 4.85 0.58 8.20
C LEU A 95 5.26 0.06 6.81
N LYS A 96 6.42 -0.59 6.70
CA LYS A 96 6.86 -1.21 5.43
C LYS A 96 5.95 -2.38 5.07
N GLU A 97 5.50 -3.13 6.07
CA GLU A 97 4.52 -4.21 5.85
C GLU A 97 3.17 -3.64 5.43
N LEU A 98 2.71 -2.52 6.00
CA LEU A 98 1.49 -1.83 5.56
C LEU A 98 1.59 -1.29 4.13
N VAL A 99 2.75 -0.77 3.73
CA VAL A 99 2.99 -0.35 2.33
C VAL A 99 2.87 -1.54 1.38
N VAL A 100 3.51 -2.67 1.71
CA VAL A 100 3.40 -3.90 0.89
C VAL A 100 1.97 -4.42 0.88
N HIS A 101 1.30 -4.42 2.03
CA HIS A 101 -0.07 -4.85 2.17
C HIS A 101 -1.01 -4.04 1.28
N GLY A 102 -0.92 -2.72 1.32
CA GLY A 102 -1.70 -1.84 0.46
C GLY A 102 -1.40 -2.04 -1.03
N ALA A 103 -0.12 -2.20 -1.39
CA ALA A 103 0.27 -2.46 -2.78
C ALA A 103 -0.26 -3.81 -3.30
N LEU A 104 -0.29 -4.85 -2.46
CA LEU A 104 -0.89 -6.14 -2.82
C LEU A 104 -2.41 -6.01 -3.00
N HIS A 105 -3.10 -5.21 -2.19
CA HIS A 105 -4.51 -4.90 -2.42
C HIS A 105 -4.73 -4.18 -3.75
N LEU A 106 -3.92 -3.17 -4.07
CA LEU A 106 -3.98 -2.47 -5.37
C LEU A 106 -3.73 -3.42 -6.55
N SER A 107 -2.98 -4.50 -6.36
CA SER A 107 -2.78 -5.53 -7.40
C SER A 107 -3.99 -6.47 -7.60
N GLY A 108 -5.08 -6.24 -6.88
CA GLY A 108 -6.29 -7.05 -6.89
C GLY A 108 -6.29 -8.25 -5.94
N MET A 109 -5.35 -8.34 -4.98
CA MET A 109 -5.42 -9.37 -3.94
C MET A 109 -6.43 -8.98 -2.85
N ASP A 110 -7.14 -9.97 -2.34
CA ASP A 110 -7.97 -9.85 -1.14
C ASP A 110 -7.66 -11.03 -0.22
N HIS A 111 -7.44 -10.74 1.06
CA HIS A 111 -7.13 -11.75 2.07
C HIS A 111 -8.38 -12.26 2.81
N GLY A 112 -9.57 -11.68 2.56
CA GLY A 112 -10.81 -12.06 3.22
C GLY A 112 -10.72 -11.98 4.75
N GLU A 113 -11.40 -12.90 5.44
CA GLU A 113 -11.47 -12.88 6.91
C GLU A 113 -10.23 -13.46 7.61
N ASP A 114 -9.44 -14.32 6.95
CA ASP A 114 -8.25 -14.95 7.54
C ASP A 114 -7.00 -14.64 6.71
N PHE A 115 -6.32 -13.57 7.12
CA PHE A 115 -5.06 -13.17 6.50
C PHE A 115 -4.00 -14.26 6.56
N SER A 116 -3.86 -14.96 7.68
CA SER A 116 -2.71 -15.85 7.95
C SER A 116 -2.60 -17.04 6.99
N SER A 117 -3.74 -17.53 6.50
CA SER A 117 -3.81 -18.66 5.56
C SER A 117 -3.93 -18.24 4.08
N SER A 118 -4.07 -16.93 3.83
CA SER A 118 -4.29 -16.36 2.51
C SER A 118 -3.07 -16.44 1.59
N GLU A 119 -3.30 -16.37 0.27
CA GLU A 119 -2.23 -16.18 -0.71
C GLU A 119 -1.51 -14.86 -0.50
N MET A 120 -2.25 -13.82 -0.09
CA MET A 120 -1.71 -12.48 0.17
C MET A 120 -0.68 -12.47 1.30
N ALA A 121 -0.89 -13.23 2.38
CA ALA A 121 0.11 -13.33 3.44
C ALA A 121 1.42 -13.98 2.97
N ARG A 122 1.34 -14.98 2.08
CA ARG A 122 2.53 -15.59 1.48
C ARG A 122 3.27 -14.60 0.57
N ALA A 123 2.53 -13.86 -0.25
CA ALA A 123 3.07 -12.82 -1.12
C ALA A 123 3.73 -11.69 -0.29
N GLN A 124 3.06 -11.20 0.76
CA GLN A 124 3.60 -10.19 1.67
C GLN A 124 4.92 -10.67 2.31
N SER A 125 4.94 -11.92 2.79
CA SER A 125 6.15 -12.52 3.38
C SER A 125 7.30 -12.60 2.38
N ALA A 126 7.03 -13.08 1.16
CA ALA A 126 8.01 -13.19 0.09
C ALA A 126 8.60 -11.83 -0.33
N VAL A 127 7.75 -10.80 -0.44
CA VAL A 127 8.17 -9.42 -0.75
C VAL A 127 9.07 -8.88 0.36
N MET A 128 8.69 -9.04 1.62
CA MET A 128 9.48 -8.57 2.76
C MET A 128 10.83 -9.30 2.87
N GLU A 129 10.88 -10.60 2.59
CA GLU A 129 12.14 -11.36 2.52
C GLU A 129 13.06 -10.84 1.41
N ARG A 130 12.52 -10.62 0.20
CA ARG A 130 13.29 -10.07 -0.93
C ARG A 130 13.81 -8.66 -0.65
N PHE A 131 13.00 -7.82 -0.02
CA PHE A 131 13.40 -6.47 0.37
C PHE A 131 14.59 -6.51 1.34
N ARG A 132 14.55 -7.38 2.36
CA ARG A 132 15.64 -7.58 3.32
C ARG A 132 16.90 -8.16 2.69
N ALA A 133 16.76 -9.07 1.72
CA ALA A 133 17.89 -9.74 1.07
C ALA A 133 18.66 -8.87 0.07
N GLY A 134 18.03 -7.84 -0.49
CA GLY A 134 18.67 -6.91 -1.43
C GLY A 134 19.11 -5.59 -0.79
N GLY A 135 19.25 -5.53 0.54
CA GLY A 135 19.76 -4.38 1.28
C GLY A 135 21.28 -4.29 1.26
#